data_AF-B7GA32-F1
#
_entry.id   AF-B7GA32-F1
#
_cell.length_a   1.000
_cell.length_b   1.000
_cell.length_c   1.000
_cell.angle_alpha   90.00
_cell.angle_beta   90.00
_cell.angle_gamma   90.00
#
_symmetry.space_group_name_H-M   'P 1'
#
loop_
_entity.id
_entity.type
_entity.pdbx_description
1 polymer ?
#
loop_
_entity_poly.entity_id
_entity_poly.type
_entity_poly.pdbx_seq_one_letter_code
_entity_poly.pdbx_strand_id
1 'polypeptide(L)'
;MPVARSIAKLLTSPSKVAQALDWKKASGSILSLNVCRNGIDIAIASHPSSDEPIEHMPTIPLKLVIQNHQKILARSVIDDIVDIVNENQVCGMVVSWPVQKEGWCGAPCGRVLHALDQITAQSNILNGSRPICLWDTEHNLPQEDEWGRDPVYAIPSEKTEHRASIEQYQDHSCQATDIWNDFSLTHWPEYYLNQQKRELERAQRSLVTAYSQAALS
;
A
#
# COMPACT_ATOMS: atom_id res chain seq x y z
N MET A 1 30.24 14.66 1.55
CA MET A 1 29.00 14.39 2.31
C MET A 1 28.06 13.62 1.41
N PRO A 2 27.53 12.46 1.83
CA PRO A 2 26.52 11.76 1.04
C PRO A 2 25.29 12.66 0.91
N VAL A 3 24.83 12.88 -0.32
CA VAL A 3 23.61 13.64 -0.58
C VAL A 3 22.46 12.89 0.08
N ALA A 4 21.72 13.56 0.98
CA ALA A 4 20.54 12.96 1.59
C ALA A 4 19.60 12.48 0.48
N ARG A 5 19.35 11.17 0.43
CA ARG A 5 18.38 10.60 -0.49
C ARG A 5 16.99 10.95 0.02
N SER A 6 16.23 11.66 -0.80
CA SER A 6 14.86 12.05 -0.50
C SER A 6 13.92 11.09 -1.23
N ILE A 7 12.89 10.61 -0.51
CA ILE A 7 11.86 9.75 -1.09
C ILE A 7 11.18 10.40 -2.29
N ALA A 8 11.03 11.72 -2.32
CA ALA A 8 10.40 12.46 -3.40
C ALA A 8 11.06 12.25 -4.77
N LYS A 9 12.36 11.88 -4.81
CA LYS A 9 13.08 11.56 -6.05
C LYS A 9 12.93 10.10 -6.49
N LEU A 10 12.43 9.24 -5.61
CA LEU A 10 12.29 7.80 -5.83
C LEU A 10 10.83 7.39 -6.07
N LEU A 11 9.87 8.23 -5.68
CA LEU A 11 8.46 8.03 -5.99
C LEU A 11 8.24 7.98 -7.50
N THR A 12 7.42 7.04 -7.93
CA THR A 12 7.06 6.81 -9.33
C THR A 12 5.55 6.66 -9.49
N SER A 13 5.06 6.65 -10.73
CA SER A 13 3.65 6.38 -10.99
C SER A 13 3.29 4.93 -10.63
N PRO A 14 2.07 4.68 -10.15
CA PRO A 14 1.56 3.32 -9.90
C PRO A 14 1.75 2.37 -11.10
N SER A 15 1.51 2.86 -12.31
CA SER A 15 1.67 2.07 -13.54
C SER A 15 3.11 1.58 -13.76
N LYS A 16 4.12 2.34 -13.30
CA LYS A 16 5.52 1.91 -13.39
C LYS A 16 5.84 0.78 -12.42
N VAL A 17 5.21 0.78 -11.24
CA VAL A 17 5.30 -0.32 -10.28
C VAL A 17 4.62 -1.57 -10.85
N ALA A 18 3.44 -1.42 -11.45
CA ALA A 18 2.74 -2.52 -12.12
C ALA A 18 3.57 -3.13 -13.26
N GLN A 19 4.14 -2.29 -14.14
CA GLN A 19 5.02 -2.75 -15.23
C GLN A 19 6.27 -3.48 -14.73
N ALA A 20 6.84 -3.06 -13.60
CA ALA A 20 7.98 -3.75 -13.01
C ALA A 20 7.61 -5.18 -12.57
N LEU A 21 6.39 -5.38 -12.08
CA LEU A 21 5.87 -6.71 -11.76
C LEU A 21 5.56 -7.51 -13.02
N ASP A 22 4.96 -6.92 -14.07
CA ASP A 22 4.72 -7.60 -15.35
C ASP A 22 6.01 -8.19 -15.95
N TRP A 23 7.10 -7.42 -15.91
CA TRP A 23 8.40 -7.88 -16.40
C TRP A 23 9.01 -8.99 -15.54
N LYS A 24 8.73 -8.99 -14.24
CA LYS A 24 9.25 -9.97 -13.27
C LYS A 24 8.19 -10.98 -12.84
N LYS A 25 7.13 -11.17 -13.63
CA LYS A 25 5.96 -12.00 -13.31
C LYS A 25 6.26 -13.43 -12.84
N ALA A 26 7.43 -13.97 -13.18
CA ALA A 26 7.85 -15.33 -12.83
C ALA A 26 8.68 -15.43 -11.54
N SER A 27 9.14 -14.32 -10.97
CA SER A 27 10.12 -14.35 -9.87
C SER A 27 10.10 -13.15 -8.92
N GLY A 28 9.26 -12.15 -9.16
CA GLY A 28 9.18 -10.94 -8.36
C GLY A 28 7.86 -10.82 -7.63
N SER A 29 7.89 -10.14 -6.49
CA SER A 29 6.72 -9.81 -5.68
C SER A 29 6.60 -8.29 -5.49
N ILE A 30 5.38 -7.84 -5.18
CA ILE A 30 5.12 -6.49 -4.69
C ILE A 30 4.96 -6.53 -3.18
N LEU A 31 5.57 -5.54 -2.53
CA LEU A 31 5.41 -5.29 -1.11
C LEU A 31 4.39 -4.16 -0.92
N SER A 32 3.27 -4.48 -0.28
CA SER A 32 2.31 -3.48 0.16
C SER A 32 2.62 -3.06 1.60
N LEU A 33 2.67 -1.75 1.84
CA LEU A 33 3.05 -1.17 3.13
C LEU A 33 1.95 -0.23 3.62
N ASN A 34 1.51 -0.40 4.87
CA ASN A 34 0.73 0.61 5.57
C ASN A 34 1.44 1.09 6.84
N VAL A 35 1.73 2.39 6.93
CA VAL A 35 2.44 2.97 8.08
C VAL A 35 1.43 3.53 9.08
N CYS A 36 1.11 2.74 10.11
CA CYS A 36 0.24 3.12 11.22
C CYS A 36 1.01 3.80 12.36
N ARG A 37 0.30 4.21 13.42
CA ARG A 37 0.92 4.93 14.56
C ARG A 37 1.91 4.08 15.34
N ASN A 38 1.60 2.80 15.48
CA ASN A 38 2.33 1.87 16.34
C ASN A 38 3.14 0.83 15.56
N GLY A 39 2.98 0.75 14.25
CA GLY A 39 3.59 -0.30 13.43
C GLY A 39 3.47 -0.04 11.94
N ILE A 40 4.20 -0.85 11.18
CA ILE A 40 4.15 -0.93 9.73
C ILE A 40 3.53 -2.27 9.39
N ASP A 41 2.34 -2.23 8.81
CA ASP A 41 1.64 -3.41 8.31
C ASP A 41 2.14 -3.75 6.91
N ILE A 42 2.28 -5.04 6.62
CA ILE A 42 3.00 -5.53 5.46
C ILE A 42 2.27 -6.71 4.83
N ALA A 43 2.09 -6.66 3.52
CA ALA A 43 1.62 -7.78 2.73
C ALA A 43 2.51 -7.97 1.51
N ILE A 44 2.69 -9.22 1.10
CA ILE A 44 3.47 -9.61 -0.07
C ILE A 44 2.53 -10.29 -1.05
N ALA A 45 2.62 -9.89 -2.30
CA ALA A 45 1.84 -10.50 -3.36
C ALA A 45 2.68 -10.71 -4.61
N SER A 46 2.51 -11.88 -5.21
CA SER A 46 3.04 -12.20 -6.53
C SER A 46 2.14 -11.60 -7.63
N HIS A 47 2.60 -11.69 -8.88
CA HIS A 47 1.80 -11.25 -10.02
C HIS A 47 0.43 -11.98 -10.06
N PRO A 48 -0.72 -11.29 -10.30
CA PRO A 48 -2.06 -11.91 -10.24
C PRO A 48 -2.26 -13.15 -11.13
N SER A 49 -1.46 -13.31 -12.18
CA SER A 49 -1.48 -14.50 -13.04
C SER A 49 -0.94 -15.77 -12.37
N SER A 50 -0.21 -15.66 -11.26
CA SER A 50 0.40 -16.79 -10.55
C SER A 50 -0.60 -17.59 -9.70
N ASP A 51 -1.78 -17.02 -9.42
CA ASP A 51 -2.80 -17.58 -8.52
C ASP A 51 -2.26 -17.88 -7.10
N GLU A 52 -1.16 -17.22 -6.70
CA GLU A 52 -0.61 -17.30 -5.36
C GLU A 52 -1.40 -16.40 -4.40
N PRO A 53 -1.70 -16.87 -3.17
CA PRO A 53 -2.39 -16.06 -2.19
C PRO A 53 -1.51 -14.91 -1.70
N ILE A 54 -2.16 -13.82 -1.29
CA ILE A 54 -1.46 -12.69 -0.65
C ILE A 54 -0.97 -13.16 0.72
N GLU A 55 0.32 -12.99 0.98
CA GLU A 55 0.93 -13.34 2.25
C GLU A 55 0.94 -12.12 3.17
N HIS A 56 0.15 -12.18 4.24
CA HIS A 56 0.15 -11.16 5.28
C HIS A 56 1.30 -11.43 6.26
N MET A 57 2.20 -10.47 6.40
CA MET A 57 3.36 -10.58 7.29
C MET A 57 3.05 -10.00 8.68
N PRO A 58 3.77 -10.42 9.74
CA PRO A 58 3.61 -9.80 11.05
C PRO A 58 3.91 -8.29 11.00
N THR A 59 3.02 -7.48 11.57
CA THR A 59 3.21 -6.03 11.67
C THR A 59 4.52 -5.70 12.40
N ILE A 60 5.37 -4.89 11.77
CA ILE A 60 6.65 -4.47 12.37
C ILE A 60 6.39 -3.32 13.34
N PRO A 61 6.70 -3.45 14.64
CA PRO A 61 6.48 -2.37 15.60
C PRO A 61 7.31 -1.13 15.28
N LEU A 62 6.67 0.04 15.22
CA LEU A 62 7.34 1.28 14.87
C LEU A 62 8.12 1.80 16.08
N LYS A 63 9.44 1.54 16.09
CA LYS A 63 10.36 1.97 17.15
C LYS A 63 11.11 3.21 16.69
N LEU A 64 10.99 4.30 17.44
CA LEU A 64 11.70 5.55 17.20
C LEU A 64 12.81 5.74 18.24
N VAL A 65 14.00 6.12 17.77
CA VAL A 65 15.15 6.49 18.60
C VAL A 65 15.41 7.98 18.41
N ILE A 66 15.84 8.67 19.47
CA ILE A 66 16.24 10.07 19.35
C ILE A 66 17.73 10.10 19.01
N GLN A 67 18.07 10.61 17.83
CA GLN A 67 19.44 10.87 17.41
C GLN A 67 19.55 12.33 16.98
N ASN A 68 20.53 13.06 17.52
CA ASN A 68 20.75 14.47 17.20
C ASN A 68 19.48 15.35 17.36
N HIS A 69 18.73 15.13 18.45
CA HIS A 69 17.44 15.79 18.73
C HIS A 69 16.32 15.51 17.71
N GLN A 70 16.51 14.58 16.79
CA GLN A 70 15.50 14.14 15.83
C GLN A 70 15.00 12.73 16.16
N LYS A 71 13.71 12.48 15.95
CA LYS A 71 13.14 11.13 16.07
C LYS A 71 13.39 10.39 14.76
N ILE A 72 14.17 9.32 14.81
CA ILE A 72 14.52 8.50 13.65
C ILE A 72 13.99 7.09 13.86
N LEU A 73 13.77 6.33 12.77
CA LEU A 73 13.43 4.92 12.89
C LEU A 73 14.62 4.13 13.45
N ALA A 74 14.34 3.25 14.40
CA ALA A 74 15.32 2.32 14.96
C ALA A 74 15.86 1.42 13.86
N ARG A 75 17.16 1.13 13.92
CA ARG A 75 17.82 0.33 12.89
C ARG A 75 17.21 -1.06 12.72
N SER A 76 16.81 -1.70 13.82
CA SER A 76 16.17 -3.02 13.78
C SER A 76 14.91 -3.04 12.90
N VAL A 77 14.08 -1.98 12.94
CA VAL A 77 12.87 -1.89 12.10
C VAL A 77 13.23 -1.87 10.62
N ILE A 78 14.35 -1.23 10.28
CA ILE A 78 14.80 -1.12 8.89
C ILE A 78 15.42 -2.43 8.44
N ASP A 79 16.20 -3.08 9.29
CA ASP A 79 16.78 -4.39 9.00
C ASP A 79 15.67 -5.43 8.80
N ASP A 80 14.61 -5.43 9.62
CA ASP A 80 13.44 -6.30 9.43
C ASP A 80 12.78 -6.10 8.04
N ILE A 81 12.61 -4.84 7.59
CA ILE A 81 12.07 -4.54 6.25
C ILE A 81 13.04 -4.99 5.15
N VAL A 82 14.35 -4.80 5.35
CA VAL A 82 15.38 -5.21 4.38
C VAL A 82 15.38 -6.72 4.19
N ASP A 83 15.26 -7.48 5.27
CA ASP A 83 15.22 -8.94 5.26
C ASP A 83 13.99 -9.42 4.48
N ILE A 84 12.80 -8.91 4.81
CA ILE A 84 11.55 -9.21 4.09
C ILE A 84 11.69 -8.92 2.59
N VAL A 85 12.24 -7.77 2.23
CA VAL A 85 12.40 -7.34 0.83
C VAL A 85 13.33 -8.27 0.04
N ASN A 86 14.39 -8.76 0.68
CA ASN A 86 15.39 -9.59 0.01
C ASN A 86 14.95 -11.07 -0.05
N GLU A 87 14.37 -11.59 1.03
CA GLU A 87 13.86 -12.97 1.09
C GLU A 87 12.77 -13.21 0.04
N ASN A 88 11.86 -12.25 -0.12
CA ASN A 88 10.70 -12.37 -1.00
C ASN A 88 10.93 -11.85 -2.42
N GLN A 89 12.17 -11.48 -2.78
CA GLN A 89 12.53 -10.96 -4.11
C GLN A 89 11.65 -9.77 -4.56
N VAL A 90 11.35 -8.86 -3.62
CA VAL A 90 10.47 -7.72 -3.88
C VAL A 90 11.02 -6.87 -5.03
N CYS A 91 10.19 -6.67 -6.04
CA CYS A 91 10.52 -5.90 -7.23
C CYS A 91 9.90 -4.52 -7.28
N GLY A 92 8.93 -4.22 -6.42
CA GLY A 92 8.29 -2.91 -6.31
C GLY A 92 7.53 -2.78 -5.01
N MET A 93 7.19 -1.55 -4.63
CA MET A 93 6.50 -1.27 -3.38
C MET A 93 5.29 -0.36 -3.61
N VAL A 94 4.18 -0.70 -2.97
CA VAL A 94 2.95 0.08 -2.96
C VAL A 94 2.71 0.52 -1.53
N VAL A 95 2.70 1.82 -1.27
CA VAL A 95 2.55 2.35 0.09
C VAL A 95 1.22 3.05 0.23
N SER A 96 0.48 2.73 1.28
CA SER A 96 -0.74 3.45 1.66
C SER A 96 -0.50 4.96 1.70
N TRP A 97 -1.36 5.70 1.02
CA TRP A 97 -1.40 7.14 1.06
C TRP A 97 -2.70 7.60 1.72
N PRO A 98 -2.69 7.85 3.05
CA PRO A 98 -3.88 8.12 3.83
C PRO A 98 -4.32 9.58 3.69
N VAL A 99 -4.78 9.95 2.49
CA VAL A 99 -5.35 11.27 2.22
C VAL A 99 -6.71 11.38 2.91
N GLN A 100 -7.04 12.57 3.39
CA GLN A 100 -8.37 12.84 3.94
C GLN A 100 -9.40 12.82 2.81
N LYS A 101 -10.68 12.60 3.12
CA LYS A 101 -11.78 12.60 2.14
C LYS A 101 -11.80 13.85 1.27
N GLU A 102 -11.40 14.97 1.84
CA GLU A 102 -11.33 16.26 1.17
C GLU A 102 -10.04 16.47 0.34
N GLY A 103 -9.21 15.43 0.15
CA GLY A 103 -8.00 15.47 -0.66
C GLY A 103 -6.77 16.08 0.03
N TRP A 104 -6.84 16.36 1.34
CA TRP A 104 -5.77 17.02 2.08
C TRP A 104 -4.81 16.03 2.75
N CYS A 105 -3.53 16.39 2.74
CA CYS A 105 -2.49 15.65 3.45
C CYS A 105 -2.50 15.99 4.95
N GLY A 106 -2.86 15.01 5.78
CA GLY A 106 -2.86 15.14 7.24
C GLY A 106 -1.57 14.69 7.93
N ALA A 107 -1.63 14.59 9.26
CA ALA A 107 -0.55 13.99 10.06
C ALA A 107 -0.19 12.54 9.64
N PRO A 108 -1.15 11.67 9.22
CA PRO A 108 -0.84 10.35 8.69
C PRO A 108 0.06 10.38 7.44
N CYS A 109 -0.22 11.25 6.46
CA CYS A 109 0.63 11.44 5.27
C CYS A 109 2.07 11.84 5.66
N GLY A 110 2.21 12.78 6.60
CA GLY A 110 3.52 13.18 7.12
C GLY A 110 4.28 12.02 7.79
N ARG A 111 3.57 11.13 8.48
CA ARG A 111 4.15 9.92 9.09
C ARG A 111 4.68 8.95 8.04
N VAL A 112 3.90 8.70 6.98
CA VAL A 112 4.31 7.86 5.84
C VAL A 112 5.59 8.42 5.21
N LEU A 113 5.59 9.70 4.82
CA LEU A 113 6.76 10.33 4.20
C LEU A 113 7.99 10.29 5.13
N HIS A 114 7.80 10.60 6.41
CA HIS A 114 8.88 10.55 7.38
C HIS A 114 9.45 9.12 7.51
N ALA A 115 8.60 8.10 7.61
CA ALA A 115 9.05 6.71 7.67
C ALA A 115 9.82 6.30 6.41
N LEU A 116 9.31 6.65 5.23
CA LEU A 116 9.96 6.33 3.95
C LEU A 116 11.29 7.07 3.76
N ASP A 117 11.39 8.34 4.17
CA ASP A 117 12.65 9.08 4.15
C ASP A 117 13.69 8.43 5.06
N GLN A 118 13.28 7.97 6.25
CA GLN A 118 14.18 7.25 7.17
C GLN A 118 14.63 5.90 6.59
N ILE A 119 13.73 5.14 5.97
CA ILE A 119 14.08 3.89 5.28
C ILE A 119 15.06 4.17 4.14
N THR A 120 14.81 5.22 3.35
CA THR A 120 15.65 5.62 2.21
C THR A 120 17.04 6.09 2.65
N ALA A 121 17.12 6.82 3.76
CA ALA A 121 18.36 7.35 4.29
C ALA A 121 19.26 6.25 4.88
N GLN A 122 18.66 5.21 5.44
CA GLN A 122 19.37 4.16 6.18
C GLN A 122 19.58 2.87 5.38
N SER A 123 18.86 2.65 4.28
CA SER A 123 18.93 1.43 3.47
C SER A 123 19.04 1.70 1.96
N ASN A 124 19.35 0.65 1.18
CA ASN A 124 19.40 0.70 -0.28
C ASN A 124 18.21 -0.01 -0.96
N ILE A 125 17.18 -0.38 -0.19
CA ILE A 125 16.05 -1.17 -0.72
C ILE A 125 15.17 -0.36 -1.69
N LEU A 126 15.12 0.96 -1.49
CA LEU A 126 14.44 1.90 -2.37
C LEU A 126 15.45 2.45 -3.38
N ASN A 127 15.35 2.00 -4.62
CA ASN A 127 16.23 2.39 -5.70
C ASN A 127 15.52 2.27 -7.06
N GLY A 128 16.15 2.70 -8.15
CA GLY A 128 15.53 2.69 -9.48
C GLY A 128 15.12 1.30 -10.00
N SER A 129 15.65 0.21 -9.44
CA SER A 129 15.28 -1.18 -9.79
C SER A 129 14.09 -1.73 -9.00
N ARG A 130 13.69 -1.02 -7.93
CA ARG A 130 12.55 -1.33 -7.06
C ARG A 130 11.68 -0.06 -6.93
N PRO A 131 10.87 0.26 -7.95
CA PRO A 131 10.04 1.45 -7.92
C PRO A 131 9.07 1.41 -6.74
N ILE A 132 8.80 2.59 -6.20
CA ILE A 132 7.87 2.80 -5.09
C ILE A 132 6.82 3.81 -5.52
N CYS A 133 5.56 3.58 -5.15
CA CYS A 133 4.47 4.53 -5.34
C CYS A 133 3.66 4.71 -4.05
N LEU A 134 3.02 5.87 -3.96
CA LEU A 134 1.98 6.14 -2.97
C LEU A 134 0.64 5.76 -3.61
N TRP A 135 -0.22 5.08 -2.85
CA TRP A 135 -1.49 4.54 -3.34
C TRP A 135 -2.63 4.92 -2.42
N ASP A 136 -3.65 5.53 -2.98
CA ASP A 136 -4.84 5.98 -2.29
C ASP A 136 -6.05 5.18 -2.78
N THR A 137 -6.65 4.40 -1.90
CA THR A 137 -7.79 3.54 -2.22
C THR A 137 -9.09 4.33 -2.40
N GLU A 138 -9.22 5.52 -1.80
CA GLU A 138 -10.48 6.27 -1.79
C GLU A 138 -10.57 7.25 -2.98
N HIS A 139 -9.45 7.86 -3.38
CA HIS A 139 -9.42 8.92 -4.41
C HIS A 139 -8.95 8.44 -5.79
N ASN A 140 -8.86 7.13 -6.03
CA ASN A 140 -8.46 6.57 -7.33
C ASN A 140 -9.46 6.78 -8.48
N LEU A 141 -10.61 7.39 -8.20
CA LEU A 141 -11.59 7.77 -9.22
C LEU A 141 -11.44 9.27 -9.49
N PRO A 142 -10.97 9.69 -10.68
CA PRO A 142 -11.07 11.08 -11.09
C PRO A 142 -12.56 11.37 -11.31
N GLN A 143 -13.21 11.96 -10.31
CA GLN A 143 -14.48 12.65 -10.53
C GLN A 143 -14.18 14.05 -11.06
N GLU A 144 -13.36 14.14 -12.11
CA GLU A 144 -13.00 15.41 -12.72
C GLU A 144 -14.25 16.05 -13.36
N ASP A 145 -14.41 17.35 -13.16
CA ASP A 145 -15.43 18.13 -13.85
C ASP A 145 -15.09 18.31 -15.34
N GLU A 146 -15.96 18.99 -16.10
CA GLU A 146 -15.75 19.26 -17.53
C GLU A 146 -14.47 20.06 -17.84
N TRP A 147 -13.81 20.63 -16.83
CA TRP A 147 -12.56 21.38 -16.93
C TRP A 147 -11.35 20.60 -16.39
N GLY A 148 -11.49 19.32 -16.06
CA GLY A 148 -10.40 18.50 -15.52
C GLY A 148 -10.03 18.85 -14.08
N ARG A 149 -10.95 19.47 -13.33
CA ARG A 149 -10.74 19.81 -11.91
C ARG A 149 -11.44 18.81 -11.04
N ASP A 150 -10.78 18.40 -9.96
CA ASP A 150 -11.48 17.66 -8.91
C ASP A 150 -12.39 18.64 -8.14
N PRO A 151 -13.72 18.44 -8.17
CA PRO A 151 -14.69 19.31 -7.52
C PRO A 151 -14.49 19.37 -6.00
N VAL A 152 -13.81 18.38 -5.40
CA VAL A 152 -13.49 18.37 -3.97
C VAL A 152 -12.66 19.59 -3.58
N TYR A 153 -11.73 20.04 -4.44
CA TYR A 153 -10.91 21.24 -4.16
C TYR A 153 -11.68 22.55 -4.35
N ALA A 154 -12.84 22.53 -5.00
CA ALA A 154 -13.68 23.69 -5.22
C ALA A 154 -14.69 23.91 -4.09
N ILE A 155 -14.82 22.98 -3.13
CA ILE A 155 -15.76 23.10 -2.01
C ILE A 155 -15.23 24.15 -1.03
N PRO A 156 -15.87 25.34 -0.90
CA PRO A 156 -15.47 26.32 0.08
C PRO A 156 -15.69 25.76 1.49
N SER A 157 -14.67 25.82 2.32
CA SER A 157 -14.80 25.46 3.74
C SER A 157 -15.66 26.52 4.45
N GLU A 158 -16.83 26.13 4.97
CA GLU A 158 -17.66 26.99 5.83
C GLU A 158 -17.10 27.15 7.26
N LYS A 159 -15.93 26.55 7.56
CA LYS A 159 -15.32 26.60 8.90
C LYS A 159 -14.78 28.01 9.19
N THR A 160 -15.43 28.71 10.13
CA THR A 160 -15.00 30.00 10.69
C THR A 160 -13.80 29.89 11.64
N GLU A 161 -13.52 28.70 12.18
CA GLU A 161 -12.35 28.42 13.01
C GLU A 161 -11.44 27.38 12.36
N HIS A 162 -10.19 27.77 12.10
CA HIS A 162 -9.13 26.85 11.67
C HIS A 162 -8.53 26.15 12.88
N ARG A 163 -9.30 25.23 13.48
CA ARG A 163 -8.76 24.24 14.43
C ARG A 163 -8.48 22.95 13.68
N ALA A 164 -7.31 22.36 13.91
CA ALA A 164 -7.02 21.01 13.43
C ALA A 164 -8.08 20.07 14.01
N SER A 165 -8.97 19.52 13.16
CA SER A 165 -10.05 18.66 13.65
C SER A 165 -9.45 17.37 14.21
N ILE A 166 -10.11 16.79 15.21
CA ILE A 166 -9.70 15.51 15.82
C ILE A 166 -9.64 14.41 14.75
N GLU A 167 -10.48 14.51 13.72
CA GLU A 167 -10.50 13.64 12.54
C GLU A 167 -9.17 13.64 11.78
N GLN A 168 -8.40 14.74 11.78
CA GLN A 168 -7.08 14.79 11.15
C GLN A 168 -6.03 13.89 11.83
N TYR A 169 -6.35 13.38 13.02
CA TYR A 169 -5.52 12.48 13.81
C TYR A 169 -6.07 11.06 13.90
N GLN A 170 -7.20 10.77 13.25
CA GLN A 170 -7.72 9.41 13.17
C GLN A 170 -6.94 8.64 12.10
N ASP A 171 -6.36 7.51 12.49
CA ASP A 171 -5.75 6.58 11.55
C ASP A 171 -6.89 5.74 10.95
N HIS A 172 -7.16 5.87 9.65
CA HIS A 172 -7.98 4.90 8.93
C HIS A 172 -7.19 3.58 8.86
N SER A 173 -7.72 2.52 9.47
CA SER A 173 -7.09 1.20 9.43
C SER A 173 -7.36 0.56 8.06
N CYS A 174 -6.44 0.76 7.12
CA CYS A 174 -6.40 -0.03 5.89
C CYS A 174 -5.41 -1.20 6.10
N GLN A 175 -5.78 -2.44 5.80
CA GLN A 175 -4.80 -3.53 5.88
C GLN A 175 -3.90 -3.49 4.65
N ALA A 176 -2.65 -3.92 4.77
CA ALA A 176 -1.73 -3.95 3.62
C ALA A 176 -2.25 -4.85 2.48
N THR A 177 -3.07 -5.85 2.79
CA THR A 177 -3.78 -6.69 1.83
C THR A 177 -4.82 -5.91 1.02
N ASP A 178 -5.55 -4.99 1.65
CA ASP A 178 -6.59 -4.21 0.99
C ASP A 178 -5.98 -3.25 -0.05
N ILE A 179 -4.82 -2.67 0.28
CA ILE A 179 -4.03 -1.84 -0.63
C ILE A 179 -3.66 -2.64 -1.88
N TRP A 180 -3.17 -3.86 -1.70
CA TRP A 180 -2.83 -4.72 -2.83
C TRP A 180 -4.05 -5.07 -3.67
N ASN A 181 -5.16 -5.45 -3.03
CA ASN A 181 -6.39 -5.83 -3.73
C ASN A 181 -6.90 -4.70 -4.62
N ASP A 182 -6.94 -3.47 -4.08
CA ASP A 182 -7.34 -2.29 -4.83
C ASP A 182 -6.35 -1.98 -5.97
N PHE A 183 -5.05 -1.98 -5.67
CA PHE A 183 -4.00 -1.78 -6.68
C PHE A 183 -4.07 -2.79 -7.83
N SER A 184 -4.28 -4.06 -7.50
CA SER A 184 -4.41 -5.15 -8.46
C SER A 184 -5.69 -5.03 -9.28
N LEU A 185 -6.80 -4.63 -8.66
CA LEU A 185 -8.07 -4.41 -9.36
C LEU A 185 -7.92 -3.30 -10.42
N THR A 186 -7.20 -2.22 -10.10
CA THR A 186 -6.98 -1.11 -11.05
C THR A 186 -6.08 -1.50 -12.23
N HIS A 187 -5.01 -2.27 -11.99
CA HIS A 187 -4.01 -2.55 -13.04
C HIS A 187 -4.23 -3.87 -13.80
N TRP A 188 -4.88 -4.85 -13.19
CA TRP A 188 -5.14 -6.18 -13.75
C TRP A 188 -6.60 -6.63 -13.51
N PRO A 189 -7.60 -5.84 -13.95
CA PRO A 189 -9.01 -6.09 -13.66
C PRO A 189 -9.48 -7.46 -14.16
N GLU A 190 -8.96 -7.93 -15.29
CA GLU A 190 -9.30 -9.22 -15.87
C GLU A 190 -8.91 -10.40 -14.98
N TYR A 191 -7.79 -10.32 -14.26
CA TYR A 191 -7.35 -11.39 -13.36
C TYR A 191 -8.21 -11.45 -12.11
N TYR A 192 -8.55 -10.28 -11.56
CA TYR A 192 -9.42 -10.18 -10.40
C TYR A 192 -10.82 -10.72 -10.68
N LEU A 193 -11.43 -10.33 -11.81
CA LEU A 193 -12.72 -10.85 -12.24
C LEU A 193 -12.70 -12.37 -12.47
N ASN A 194 -11.60 -12.89 -13.01
CA ASN A 194 -11.42 -14.33 -13.21
C ASN A 194 -11.25 -15.08 -11.88
N GLN A 195 -10.53 -14.51 -10.90
CA GLN A 195 -10.42 -15.09 -9.56
C GLN A 195 -11.77 -15.16 -8.87
N GLN A 196 -12.55 -14.08 -8.85
CA GLN A 196 -13.90 -14.08 -8.27
C GLN A 196 -14.80 -15.13 -8.93
N LYS A 197 -14.74 -15.24 -10.27
CA LYS A 197 -15.50 -16.26 -10.99
C LYS A 197 -15.11 -17.68 -10.56
N ARG A 198 -13.81 -17.96 -10.43
CA ARG A 198 -13.31 -19.27 -9.97
C ARG A 198 -13.71 -19.57 -8.53
N GLU A 199 -13.67 -18.58 -7.64
CA GLU A 199 -14.11 -18.73 -6.25
C GLU A 199 -15.59 -19.04 -6.17
N LEU A 200 -16.42 -18.34 -6.96
CA LEU A 200 -17.85 -18.62 -7.05
C LEU A 200 -18.12 -20.04 -7.56
N GLU A 201 -17.41 -20.47 -8.62
CA GLU A 201 -17.52 -21.83 -9.15
C GLU A 201 -17.09 -22.89 -8.12
N ARG A 202 -16.04 -22.63 -7.34
CA ARG A 202 -15.60 -23.50 -6.23
C ARG A 202 -16.66 -23.57 -5.13
N ALA A 203 -17.23 -22.45 -4.71
CA ALA A 203 -18.27 -22.40 -3.68
C ALA A 203 -19.54 -23.16 -4.12
N GLN A 204 -19.96 -22.99 -5.38
CA GLN A 204 -21.09 -23.72 -5.95
C GLN A 204 -20.84 -25.24 -5.95
N ARG A 205 -19.64 -25.68 -6.35
CA ARG A 205 -19.27 -27.11 -6.31
C ARG A 205 -19.26 -27.68 -4.90
N SER A 206 -18.74 -26.92 -3.93
CA SER A 206 -18.75 -27.33 -2.51
C SER A 206 -20.17 -27.47 -1.97
N LEU A 207 -21.08 -26.54 -2.31
CA LEU A 207 -22.49 -26.63 -1.92
C LEU A 207 -23.17 -27.87 -2.52
N VAL A 208 -23.02 -28.11 -3.82
CA VAL A 208 -23.60 -29.29 -4.49
C VAL A 208 -23.08 -30.59 -3.86
N THR A 209 -21.79 -30.64 -3.53
CA THR A 209 -21.17 -31.79 -2.85
C THR A 209 -21.77 -32.00 -1.46
N ALA A 210 -21.93 -30.93 -0.67
CA ALA A 210 -22.52 -30.99 0.67
C ALA A 210 -23.99 -31.46 0.63
N TYR A 211 -24.80 -30.95 -0.31
CA TYR A 211 -26.19 -31.40 -0.48
C TYR A 211 -26.29 -32.86 -0.90
N SER A 212 -25.38 -33.32 -1.78
CA SER A 212 -25.35 -34.73 -2.21
C SER A 212 -25.00 -35.69 -1.07
N GLN A 213 -24.11 -35.28 -0.16
CA GLN A 213 -23.75 -36.06 1.02
C GLN A 213 -24.88 -36.11 2.06
N ALA A 214 -25.59 -34.99 2.27
CA ALA A 214 -26.71 -34.93 3.21
C ALA A 214 -27.96 -35.71 2.73
N ALA A 215 -28.12 -35.92 1.43
CA ALA A 215 -29.23 -36.72 0.88
C ALA A 215 -29.03 -38.23 1.00
N LEU A 216 -27.82 -38.68 1.34
CA LEU A 216 -27.44 -40.10 1.48
C LEU A 216 -27.40 -40.58 2.94
N SER A 217 -27.56 -39.66 3.90
CA SER A 217 -27.65 -39.90 5.34
C SER A 217 -29.10 -39.88 5.81
#